data_AF-A0A840VJU2-F1
#
_entry.id   AF-A0A840VJU2-F1
#
_cell.length_a   1.000
_cell.length_b   1.000
_cell.length_c   1.000
_cell.angle_alpha   90.00
_cell.angle_beta   90.00
_cell.angle_gamma   90.00
#
_symmetry.space_group_name_H-M   'P 1'
#
loop_
_entity.id
_entity.type
_entity.pdbx_description
1 polymer ?
#
loop_
_entity_poly.entity_id
_entity_poly.type
_entity_poly.pdbx_seq_one_letter_code
_entity_poly.pdbx_strand_id
1 'polypeptide(L)'
;MRARLRQMHIDGRTYTWRAALHSVRVNGFSRRAVYVRAWGSGGKNSQKLEADLLSAPGPYVVDDGYPTPADVRAVILCGLESGWQPEQRGGTFVLSDREHGANFAAPGFQLTNPVRPGESADPTTHEAQQQG
;
A
#
# COMPACT_ATOMS: atom_id res chain seq x y z
N MET A 1 11.98 1.46 12.50
CA MET A 1 11.00 0.86 13.42
C MET A 1 10.27 -0.28 12.70
N ARG A 2 10.12 -1.48 13.31
CA ARG A 2 9.46 -2.63 12.65
C ARG A 2 7.95 -2.38 12.61
N ALA A 3 7.35 -2.26 11.42
CA ALA A 3 5.91 -2.04 11.28
C ALA A 3 5.11 -3.12 12.03
N ARG A 4 4.26 -2.71 12.97
CA ARG A 4 3.42 -3.59 13.80
C ARG A 4 2.40 -4.29 12.93
N LEU A 5 2.31 -5.61 13.06
CA LEU A 5 1.24 -6.41 12.44
C LEU A 5 -0.04 -6.23 13.26
N ARG A 6 -1.15 -5.95 12.59
CA ARG A 6 -2.47 -5.70 13.16
C ARG A 6 -3.49 -6.66 12.53
N GLN A 7 -4.63 -6.81 13.17
CA GLN A 7 -5.75 -7.59 12.65
C GLN A 7 -6.96 -6.70 12.41
N MET A 8 -7.81 -7.10 11.48
CA MET A 8 -9.14 -6.55 11.30
C MET A 8 -10.10 -7.62 10.81
N HIS A 9 -11.38 -7.38 11.04
CA HIS A 9 -12.46 -8.25 10.59
C HIS A 9 -13.31 -7.51 9.57
N ILE A 10 -13.54 -8.12 8.41
CA ILE A 10 -14.39 -7.59 7.34
C ILE A 10 -15.30 -8.74 6.94
N ASP A 11 -16.61 -8.53 7.03
CA ASP A 11 -17.66 -9.49 6.64
C ASP A 11 -17.42 -10.91 7.18
N GLY A 12 -17.05 -11.01 8.46
CA GLY A 12 -16.79 -12.27 9.15
C GLY A 12 -15.43 -12.92 8.85
N ARG A 13 -14.63 -12.37 7.92
CA ARG A 13 -13.27 -12.84 7.61
C ARG A 13 -12.21 -12.04 8.35
N THR A 14 -11.15 -12.73 8.77
CA THR A 14 -10.01 -12.11 9.46
C THR A 14 -8.90 -11.81 8.48
N TYR A 15 -8.38 -10.58 8.55
CA TYR A 15 -7.23 -10.14 7.78
C TYR A 15 -6.13 -9.65 8.73
N THR A 16 -4.88 -9.91 8.37
CA THR A 16 -3.73 -9.32 9.05
C THR A 16 -3.07 -8.29 8.15
N TRP A 17 -2.60 -7.18 8.71
CA TRP A 17 -2.04 -6.09 7.93
C TRP A 17 -0.96 -5.33 8.66
N ARG A 18 -0.13 -4.62 7.90
CA ARG A 18 0.81 -3.62 8.42
C ARG A 18 1.00 -2.52 7.39
N ALA A 19 1.34 -1.34 7.87
CA ALA A 19 1.73 -0.23 7.02
C ALA A 19 3.08 0.37 7.43
N ALA A 20 3.76 0.99 6.47
CA ALA A 20 4.96 1.78 6.68
C ALA A 20 4.81 3.14 5.98
N LEU A 21 5.14 4.22 6.69
CA LEU A 21 5.22 5.54 6.10
C LEU A 21 6.50 5.68 5.31
N HIS A 22 6.42 6.34 4.16
CA HIS A 22 7.57 6.76 3.38
C HIS A 22 7.21 8.01 2.56
N SER A 23 8.16 8.50 1.77
CA SER A 23 7.98 9.68 0.92
C SER A 23 8.33 9.35 -0.51
N VAL A 24 7.48 9.76 -1.44
CA VAL A 24 7.73 9.64 -2.88
C VAL A 24 7.85 11.02 -3.51
N ARG A 25 8.68 11.15 -4.55
CA ARG A 25 8.75 12.38 -5.34
C ARG A 25 7.74 12.33 -6.47
N VAL A 26 6.92 13.37 -6.58
CA VAL A 26 5.96 13.54 -7.67
C VAL A 26 6.08 14.98 -8.17
N ASN A 27 6.41 15.17 -9.45
CA ASN A 27 6.59 16.47 -10.07
C ASN A 27 7.56 17.40 -9.30
N GLY A 28 8.64 16.85 -8.74
CA GLY A 28 9.63 17.59 -7.95
C GLY A 28 9.24 17.87 -6.50
N PHE A 29 8.04 17.49 -6.07
CA PHE A 29 7.58 17.65 -4.68
C PHE A 29 7.59 16.32 -3.92
N SER A 30 8.04 16.35 -2.67
CA SER A 30 7.91 15.21 -1.76
C SER A 30 6.47 15.08 -1.28
N ARG A 31 5.88 13.90 -1.44
CA ARG A 31 4.55 13.56 -0.95
C ARG A 31 4.63 12.37 -0.01
N ARG A 32 3.78 12.34 1.01
CA ARG A 32 3.64 11.20 1.91
C ARG A 32 3.02 10.01 1.17
N ALA A 33 3.66 8.86 1.27
CA ALA A 33 3.13 7.59 0.84
C ALA A 33 3.06 6.60 2.01
N VAL A 34 2.10 5.68 1.93
CA VAL A 34 1.87 4.67 2.94
C VAL A 34 1.83 3.30 2.28
N TYR A 35 2.86 2.51 2.54
CA TYR A 35 3.01 1.17 2.01
C TYR A 35 2.23 0.17 2.86
N VAL A 36 1.06 -0.21 2.37
CA VAL A 36 0.15 -1.15 3.02
C VAL A 36 0.42 -2.57 2.52
N ARG A 37 0.46 -3.51 3.46
CA ARG A 37 0.44 -4.94 3.17
C ARG A 37 -0.63 -5.64 3.97
N ALA A 38 -1.38 -6.52 3.32
CA ALA A 38 -2.40 -7.34 3.95
C ALA A 38 -2.29 -8.82 3.54
N TRP A 39 -2.85 -9.68 4.38
CA TRP A 39 -2.93 -11.13 4.23
C TRP A 39 -4.27 -11.63 4.76
N GLY A 40 -4.74 -12.77 4.26
CA GLY A 40 -5.87 -13.49 4.84
C GLY A 40 -5.54 -14.15 6.17
N SER A 41 -6.43 -15.04 6.62
CA SER A 41 -6.30 -15.80 7.87
C SER A 41 -5.06 -16.72 7.90
N GLY A 42 -4.59 -17.17 6.73
CA GLY A 42 -3.33 -17.89 6.55
C GLY A 42 -2.07 -17.05 6.86
N GLY A 43 -2.24 -15.76 7.15
CA GLY A 43 -1.16 -14.84 7.49
C GLY A 43 -0.12 -14.73 6.36
N LYS A 44 1.16 -14.61 6.71
CA LYS A 44 2.23 -14.39 5.73
C LYS A 44 2.45 -15.54 4.73
N ASN A 45 1.80 -16.68 4.95
CA ASN A 45 1.83 -17.82 4.02
C ASN A 45 0.77 -17.69 2.91
N SER A 46 -0.20 -16.79 3.05
CA SER A 46 -1.19 -16.50 2.04
C SER A 46 -0.69 -15.52 0.99
N GLN A 47 -1.46 -15.35 -0.09
CA GLN A 47 -1.24 -14.34 -1.09
C GLN A 47 -1.28 -12.98 -0.43
N LYS A 48 -0.18 -12.25 -0.57
CA LYS A 48 0.01 -10.92 -0.01
C LYS A 48 -0.68 -9.89 -0.90
N LEU A 49 -1.43 -8.97 -0.31
CA LEU A 49 -1.88 -7.74 -0.98
C LEU A 49 -0.86 -6.63 -0.72
N GLU A 50 -0.45 -5.88 -1.74
CA GLU A 50 0.37 -4.68 -1.61
C GLU A 50 -0.29 -3.48 -2.30
N ALA A 51 -0.25 -2.33 -1.64
CA ALA A 51 -0.75 -1.06 -2.14
C ALA A 51 0.09 0.09 -1.56
N ASP A 52 0.30 1.16 -2.31
CA ASP A 52 0.69 2.44 -1.74
C ASP A 52 -0.48 3.41 -1.74
N LEU A 53 -0.66 4.09 -0.61
CA LEU A 53 -1.60 5.20 -0.48
C LEU A 53 -0.82 6.51 -0.50
N LEU A 54 -1.04 7.31 -1.54
CA LEU A 54 -0.44 8.63 -1.70
C LEU A 54 -1.39 9.66 -1.11
N SER A 55 -0.91 10.52 -0.21
CA SER A 55 -1.73 11.60 0.35
C SER A 55 -2.25 12.50 -0.78
N ALA A 56 -3.54 12.88 -0.76
CA ALA A 56 -4.14 13.79 -1.73
C ALA A 56 -3.30 15.09 -1.90
N PRO A 57 -3.27 15.70 -3.10
CA PRO A 57 -2.54 16.94 -3.32
C PRO A 57 -3.09 18.06 -2.42
N GLY A 58 -2.20 18.66 -1.63
CA GLY A 58 -2.49 19.77 -0.75
C GLY A 58 -1.18 20.48 -0.40
N PRO A 59 -1.20 21.78 -0.07
CA PRO A 59 0.00 22.61 -0.11
C PRO A 59 1.10 22.18 0.87
N TYR A 60 0.77 21.52 1.99
CA TYR A 60 1.75 21.15 3.03
C TYR A 60 1.33 19.96 3.91
N VAL A 61 0.90 18.83 3.33
CA VAL A 61 0.61 17.65 4.18
C VAL A 61 1.89 16.86 4.43
N VAL A 62 2.70 17.37 5.37
CA VAL A 62 3.72 16.60 6.09
C VAL A 62 3.13 16.23 7.46
N ASP A 63 1.99 15.54 7.46
CA ASP A 63 1.57 14.85 8.67
C ASP A 63 2.25 13.47 8.71
N ASP A 64 2.55 12.98 9.91
CA ASP A 64 3.08 11.64 10.19
C ASP A 64 1.95 10.63 10.47
N GLY A 65 0.74 10.96 10.02
CA GLY A 65 -0.47 10.19 10.24
C GLY A 65 -0.34 8.80 9.62
N TYR A 66 -0.31 7.79 10.49
CA TYR A 66 -0.45 6.39 10.12
C TYR A 66 -1.84 6.15 9.51
N PRO A 67 -2.00 5.24 8.52
CA PRO A 67 -3.32 4.97 7.96
C PRO A 67 -4.27 4.50 9.05
N THR A 68 -5.50 5.02 8.99
CA THR A 68 -6.57 4.56 9.86
C THR A 68 -6.99 3.13 9.48
N PRO A 69 -7.66 2.40 10.38
CA PRO A 69 -8.27 1.12 10.00
C PRO A 69 -9.25 1.23 8.82
N ALA A 70 -9.90 2.39 8.62
CA ALA A 70 -10.81 2.60 7.50
C ALA A 70 -10.06 2.66 6.16
N ASP A 71 -8.91 3.32 6.11
CA ASP A 71 -8.07 3.39 4.89
C ASP A 71 -7.60 1.98 4.48
N VAL A 72 -7.20 1.17 5.45
CA VAL A 72 -6.77 -0.21 5.20
C VAL A 72 -7.94 -1.11 4.81
N ARG A 73 -9.14 -0.86 5.37
CA ARG A 73 -10.35 -1.56 4.93
C ARG A 73 -10.64 -1.29 3.46
N ALA A 74 -10.51 -0.04 3.00
CA ALA A 74 -10.69 0.31 1.59
C ALA A 74 -9.70 -0.44 0.68
N VAL A 75 -8.43 -0.55 1.09
CA VAL A 75 -7.41 -1.34 0.36
C VAL A 75 -7.82 -2.80 0.23
N ILE A 76 -8.26 -3.42 1.32
CA ILE A 76 -8.66 -4.83 1.30
C ILE A 76 -9.90 -5.05 0.44
N LEU A 77 -10.92 -4.20 0.56
CA LEU A 77 -12.13 -4.29 -0.26
C LEU A 77 -11.82 -4.15 -1.75
N CYS A 78 -11.04 -3.14 -2.12
CA CYS A 78 -10.59 -2.95 -3.50
C CYS A 78 -9.81 -4.17 -4.02
N GLY A 79 -8.92 -4.74 -3.19
CA GLY A 79 -8.23 -5.99 -3.53
C GLY A 79 -9.19 -7.14 -3.81
N LEU A 80 -10.16 -7.38 -2.94
CA LEU A 80 -11.15 -8.45 -3.09
C LEU A 80 -12.00 -8.27 -4.37
N GLU A 81 -12.47 -7.06 -4.62
CA GLU A 81 -13.23 -6.71 -5.83
C GLU A 81 -12.40 -6.89 -7.11
N SER A 82 -11.09 -6.71 -7.00
CA SER A 82 -10.13 -6.85 -8.11
C SER A 82 -9.60 -8.27 -8.29
N GLY A 83 -10.07 -9.23 -7.49
CA GLY A 83 -9.71 -10.64 -7.61
C GLY A 83 -8.53 -11.10 -6.76
N TRP A 84 -8.12 -10.31 -5.76
CA TRP A 84 -7.19 -10.79 -4.73
C TRP A 84 -7.78 -12.01 -4.01
N GLN A 85 -6.99 -13.08 -3.89
CA GLN A 85 -7.39 -14.34 -3.26
C GLN A 85 -6.65 -14.53 -1.94
N PRO A 86 -7.17 -14.01 -0.81
CA PRO A 86 -6.47 -14.05 0.48
C PRO A 86 -6.26 -15.45 1.04
N GLU A 87 -6.95 -16.47 0.51
CA GLU A 87 -6.76 -17.88 0.87
C GLU A 87 -5.71 -18.60 -0.01
N GLN A 88 -5.38 -18.04 -1.19
CA GLN A 88 -4.36 -18.62 -2.06
C GLN A 88 -3.01 -18.64 -1.33
N ARG A 89 -2.25 -19.72 -1.46
CA ARG A 89 -0.93 -19.83 -0.82
C ARG A 89 0.11 -19.07 -1.63
N GLY A 90 0.84 -18.16 -0.96
CA GLY A 90 1.93 -17.40 -1.56
C GLY A 90 1.52 -16.45 -2.69
N GLY A 91 2.53 -15.81 -3.29
CA GLY A 91 2.33 -14.80 -4.33
C GLY A 91 2.07 -13.41 -3.78
N THR A 92 2.00 -12.45 -4.70
CA THR A 92 1.67 -11.04 -4.40
C THR A 92 0.63 -10.57 -5.39
N PHE A 93 -0.45 -10.00 -4.87
CA PHE A 93 -1.42 -9.23 -5.62
C PHE A 93 -1.11 -7.75 -5.36
N VAL A 94 -0.95 -6.98 -6.44
CA VAL A 94 -0.56 -5.57 -6.36
C VAL A 94 -1.73 -4.70 -6.82
N LEU A 95 -2.15 -3.78 -5.95
CA LEU A 95 -3.04 -2.70 -6.36
C LEU A 95 -2.22 -1.57 -6.95
N SER A 96 -2.42 -1.33 -8.24
CA SER A 96 -1.87 -0.23 -9.03
C SER A 96 -2.91 0.87 -9.26
N ASP A 97 -2.46 2.12 -9.41
CA ASP A 97 -3.35 3.24 -9.80
C ASP A 97 -4.03 2.98 -11.14
N ARG A 98 -3.25 2.53 -12.13
CA ARG A 98 -3.72 2.33 -13.50
C ARG A 98 -4.90 1.36 -13.59
N GLU A 99 -4.85 0.28 -12.82
CA GLU A 99 -5.84 -0.81 -12.94
C GLU A 99 -6.98 -0.64 -11.94
N HIS A 100 -6.74 -0.01 -10.79
CA HIS A 100 -7.68 -0.03 -9.66
C HIS A 100 -8.02 1.36 -9.10
N GLY A 101 -7.27 2.39 -9.45
CA GLY A 101 -7.41 3.74 -8.89
C GLY A 101 -8.80 4.34 -9.11
N ALA A 102 -9.43 4.05 -10.26
CA ALA A 102 -10.78 4.52 -10.57
C ALA A 102 -11.87 3.97 -9.61
N ASN A 103 -11.65 2.78 -9.06
CA ASN A 103 -12.58 2.11 -8.14
C ASN A 103 -12.16 2.27 -6.67
N PHE A 104 -11.01 2.89 -6.41
CA PHE A 104 -10.48 3.05 -5.06
C PHE A 104 -10.96 4.36 -4.43
N ALA A 105 -11.57 4.27 -3.25
CA ALA A 105 -12.02 5.43 -2.48
C ALA A 105 -11.57 5.34 -1.02
N ALA A 106 -10.65 6.22 -0.61
CA ALA A 106 -10.27 6.45 0.78
C ALA A 106 -10.14 7.97 1.01
N PRO A 107 -10.81 8.55 2.02
CA PRO A 107 -10.67 9.98 2.30
C PRO A 107 -9.22 10.38 2.53
N GLY A 108 -8.72 11.36 1.77
CA GLY A 108 -7.36 11.89 1.91
C GLY A 108 -6.25 11.06 1.27
N PHE A 109 -6.57 9.93 0.63
CA PHE A 109 -5.61 9.09 -0.07
C PHE A 109 -6.04 8.76 -1.50
N GLN A 110 -5.05 8.67 -2.38
CA GLN A 110 -5.17 8.11 -3.72
C GLN A 110 -4.33 6.84 -3.77
N LEU A 111 -4.81 5.83 -4.51
CA LEU A 111 -4.00 4.65 -4.78
C LEU A 111 -2.83 5.03 -5.70
N THR A 112 -1.66 4.46 -5.47
CA THR A 112 -0.52 4.58 -6.38
C THR A 112 0.23 3.27 -6.50
N ASN A 113 1.07 3.17 -7.52
CA ASN A 113 1.93 2.01 -7.71
C ASN A 113 2.84 1.86 -6.49
N PRO A 114 2.91 0.68 -5.85
CA PRO A 114 3.67 0.53 -4.62
C PRO A 114 5.16 0.72 -4.86
N VAL A 115 5.75 1.64 -4.10
CA VAL A 115 7.19 1.84 -3.98
C VAL A 115 7.58 1.34 -2.60
N ARG A 116 8.47 0.36 -2.55
CA ARG A 116 8.84 -0.25 -1.28
C ARG A 116 9.59 0.77 -0.42
N PRO A 117 9.36 0.82 0.91
CA PRO A 117 10.13 1.71 1.77
C PRO A 117 11.63 1.45 1.63
N GLY A 118 12.38 2.49 1.23
CA GLY A 118 13.82 2.41 0.92
C GLY A 118 14.14 2.33 -0.58
N GLU A 119 13.13 2.16 -1.43
CA GLU A 119 13.20 2.26 -2.88
C GLU A 119 12.74 3.66 -3.32
N SER A 120 13.35 4.24 -4.35
CA SER A 120 12.93 5.54 -4.89
C SER A 120 11.88 5.32 -5.97
N ALA A 121 10.81 6.13 -5.95
CA ALA A 121 9.81 6.17 -7.01
C ALA A 121 10.35 6.79 -8.32
N ASP A 122 11.52 7.44 -8.26
CA ASP A 122 12.18 8.05 -9.42
C ASP A 122 12.80 6.97 -10.31
N PRO A 123 12.41 6.86 -11.60
CA PRO A 123 13.04 5.94 -12.55
C PRO A 123 14.52 6.25 -12.81
N THR A 124 15.03 7.38 -12.32
CA THR A 124 16.43 7.83 -12.46
C THR A 124 17.41 7.16 -11.49
N THR A 125 16.97 6.28 -10.59
CA THR A 125 17.85 5.68 -9.57
C THR A 125 18.38 4.28 -9.94
N HIS A 126 18.01 3.73 -11.10
CA HIS A 126 18.42 2.37 -11.50
C HIS A 126 19.78 2.26 -12.21
N GLU A 127 20.63 3.30 -12.20
CA GLU A 127 21.95 3.25 -12.87
C GLU A 127 23.17 3.28 -11.93
N ALA A 128 23.01 3.10 -10.61
CA ALA A 128 24.16 3.15 -9.68
C ALA A 128 24.54 1.83 -9.00
N GLN A 129 24.00 0.68 -9.43
CA GLN A 129 24.35 -0.63 -8.84
C GLN A 129 24.71 -1.71 -9.87
N GLN A 130 25.36 -1.32 -10.97
CA GLN A 130 26.07 -2.27 -11.85
C GLN A 130 27.44 -1.72 -12.28
N GLN A 131 28.29 -1.32 -11.33
CA GLN A 131 29.74 -1.39 -11.50
C GLN A 131 30.38 -1.69 -10.12
N GLY A 132 30.87 -2.91 -9.99
CA GLY A 132 31.64 -3.45 -8.86
C GLY A 132 32.08 -4.85 -9.20
#